data_AF-A0A959DCG8-F1
#
_entry.id   AF-A0A959DCG8-F1
#
_cell.length_a   1.000
_cell.length_b   1.000
_cell.length_c   1.000
_cell.angle_alpha   90.00
_cell.angle_beta   90.00
_cell.angle_gamma   90.00
#
_symmetry.space_group_name_H-M   'P 1'
#
loop_
_entity.id
_entity.type
_entity.pdbx_description
1 polymer ?
#
loop_
_entity_poly.entity_id
_entity_poly.type
_entity_poly.pdbx_seq_one_letter_code
_entity_poly.pdbx_strand_id
1 'polypeptide(L)'
;EDLPDPNNRVMPGNNGQLRLHYTENNLEGHHRLQKKLRWILERAGCETHLLPNNLYLGKKIPVAGTAHQCGTVRFGNDPKSSVLDTFCRAHEVQNLYVVDGSFFPSSSAVNPGLTIIAQALRVGEHLKTEIL
;
A
#
# COMPACT_ATOMS: atom_id res chain seq x y z
N GLU A 1 -3.90 2.35 8.26
CA GLU A 1 -2.94 2.13 7.16
C GLU A 1 -1.55 2.22 7.73
N ASP A 2 -0.58 1.53 7.13
CA ASP A 2 0.82 1.73 7.49
C ASP A 2 1.30 3.02 6.82
N LEU A 3 2.00 3.86 7.58
CA LEU A 3 2.65 5.06 7.06
C LEU A 3 3.93 4.68 6.30
N PRO A 4 4.33 5.47 5.29
CA PRO A 4 5.61 5.24 4.61
C PRO A 4 6.78 5.28 5.59
N ASP A 5 7.58 4.22 5.64
CA ASP A 5 8.78 4.14 6.46
C ASP A 5 9.99 3.81 5.56
N PRO A 6 11.06 4.62 5.58
CA PRO A 6 12.27 4.33 4.81
C PRO A 6 13.03 3.06 5.25
N ASN A 7 12.65 2.42 6.36
CA ASN A 7 13.24 1.17 6.82
C ASN A 7 12.36 -0.05 6.50
N ASN A 8 11.10 0.16 6.11
CA ASN A 8 10.25 -0.90 5.61
C ASN A 8 10.61 -1.18 4.14
N ARG A 9 11.18 -2.35 3.87
CA ARG A 9 11.85 -2.67 2.60
C ARG A 9 11.66 -4.13 2.20
N VAL A 10 11.51 -4.35 0.89
CA VAL A 10 11.75 -5.65 0.26
C VAL A 10 13.16 -5.59 -0.33
N MET A 11 13.99 -6.57 0.00
CA MET A 11 15.38 -6.64 -0.44
C MET A 11 15.68 -8.03 -1.01
N PRO A 12 16.58 -8.13 -2.01
CA PRO A 12 17.13 -9.42 -2.40
C PRO A 12 17.94 -9.99 -1.23
N GLY A 13 17.73 -11.28 -0.96
CA GLY A 13 18.55 -12.09 -0.07
C GLY A 13 19.54 -12.96 -0.85
N ASN A 14 20.23 -13.84 -0.14
CA ASN A 14 21.16 -14.79 -0.76
C ASN A 14 20.38 -15.85 -1.54
N ASN A 15 20.95 -16.33 -2.64
CA ASN A 15 20.42 -17.43 -3.45
C ASN A 15 18.95 -17.21 -3.90
N GLY A 16 18.58 -15.98 -4.25
CA GLY A 16 17.25 -15.65 -4.79
C GLY A 16 16.12 -15.57 -3.77
N GLN A 17 16.42 -15.68 -2.47
CA GLN A 17 15.41 -15.45 -1.43
C GLN A 17 15.03 -13.97 -1.35
N LEU A 18 13.80 -13.66 -0.94
CA LEU A 18 13.40 -12.30 -0.61
C LEU A 18 13.55 -12.07 0.89
N ARG A 19 14.09 -10.91 1.26
CA ARG A 19 14.13 -10.42 2.65
C ARG A 19 13.14 -9.28 2.80
N LEU A 20 12.26 -9.43 3.78
CA LEU A 20 11.29 -8.40 4.12
C LEU A 20 11.66 -7.79 5.46
N HIS A 21 11.97 -6.49 5.44
CA HIS A 21 12.13 -5.67 6.64
C HIS A 21 10.82 -4.93 6.85
N TYR A 22 10.13 -5.23 7.94
CA TYR A 22 8.87 -4.60 8.27
C TYR A 22 8.80 -4.33 9.78
N THR A 23 8.71 -3.06 10.11
CA THR A 23 8.37 -2.55 11.44
C THR A 23 6.96 -1.99 11.36
N GLU A 24 6.09 -2.49 12.22
CA GLU A 24 4.72 -1.99 12.35
C GLU A 24 4.74 -0.52 12.80
N ASN A 25 3.86 0.29 12.21
CA ASN A 25 3.76 1.70 12.54
C ASN A 25 2.28 2.15 12.58
N ASN A 26 2.04 3.44 12.83
CA ASN A 26 0.70 4.04 12.88
C ASN A 26 -0.32 3.36 13.84
N LEU A 27 0.16 2.82 14.95
CA LEU A 27 -0.68 2.13 15.93
C LEU A 27 -1.69 3.04 16.62
N GLU A 28 -1.40 4.33 16.75
CA GLU A 28 -2.35 5.30 17.31
C GLU A 28 -3.61 5.41 16.44
N GLY A 29 -3.44 5.55 15.12
CA GLY A 29 -4.54 5.58 14.17
C GLY A 29 -5.38 4.30 14.22
N HIS A 30 -4.71 3.15 14.33
CA HIS A 30 -5.35 1.85 14.52
C HIS A 30 -6.21 1.82 15.79
N HIS A 31 -5.66 2.21 16.94
CA HIS A 31 -6.38 2.23 18.22
C HIS A 31 -7.58 3.19 18.21
N ARG A 32 -7.43 4.37 17.59
CA ARG A 32 -8.52 5.34 17.41
C ARG A 32 -9.65 4.77 16.56
N LEU A 33 -9.33 4.11 15.45
CA LEU A 33 -10.31 3.44 14.60
C LEU A 33 -11.07 2.36 15.37
N GLN A 34 -10.35 1.50 16.09
CA GLN A 34 -10.98 0.46 16.91
C GLN A 34 -11.91 1.03 17.99
N LYS A 35 -11.48 2.10 18.69
CA LYS A 35 -12.30 2.78 19.71
C LYS A 35 -13.56 3.38 19.07
N LYS A 36 -13.44 4.02 17.92
CA LYS A 36 -14.58 4.60 17.20
C LYS A 36 -15.55 3.53 16.72
N LEU A 37 -15.04 2.41 16.18
CA LEU A 37 -15.87 1.29 15.73
C LEU A 37 -16.67 0.70 16.88
N ARG A 38 -16.03 0.40 18.02
CA ARG A 38 -16.72 -0.11 19.22
C ARG A 38 -17.86 0.82 19.65
N TRP A 39 -17.57 2.12 19.77
CA TRP A 39 -18.57 3.12 20.14
C TRP A 39 -19.76 3.18 19.17
N ILE A 40 -19.54 3.00 17.85
CA ILE A 40 -20.63 2.93 16.87
C ILE A 40 -21.46 1.66 17.07
N LEU A 41 -20.81 0.51 17.25
CA LEU A 41 -21.47 -0.78 17.42
C LEU A 41 -22.31 -0.85 18.71
N GLU A 42 -21.81 -0.29 19.81
CA GLU A 42 -22.53 -0.13 21.07
C GLU A 42 -23.83 0.65 20.85
N ARG A 43 -23.75 1.81 20.17
CA ARG A 43 -24.92 2.66 19.88
C ARG A 43 -25.90 2.05 18.89
N ALA A 44 -25.42 1.17 18.01
CA ALA A 44 -26.26 0.42 17.09
C ALA A 44 -26.92 -0.82 17.73
N GLY A 45 -26.60 -1.15 19.00
CA GLY A 45 -27.07 -2.37 19.64
C GLY A 45 -26.45 -3.66 19.10
N CYS A 46 -25.35 -3.56 18.34
CA CYS A 46 -24.66 -4.70 17.71
C CYS A 46 -23.52 -5.30 18.56
N GLU A 47 -23.30 -4.76 19.76
CA GLU A 47 -22.18 -5.11 20.65
C GLU A 47 -22.13 -6.62 20.97
N THR A 48 -23.27 -7.21 21.31
CA THR A 48 -23.39 -8.58 21.81
C THR A 48 -23.20 -9.66 20.75
N HIS A 49 -23.36 -9.34 19.46
CA HIS A 49 -23.30 -10.32 18.37
C HIS A 49 -21.99 -10.30 17.59
N LEU A 50 -21.30 -9.15 17.53
CA LEU A 50 -20.11 -8.97 16.69
C LEU A 50 -18.80 -8.96 17.47
N LEU A 51 -18.78 -8.45 18.72
CA LEU A 51 -17.56 -8.39 19.52
C LEU A 51 -17.09 -9.77 20.01
N PRO A 52 -17.96 -10.69 20.49
CA PRO A 52 -17.52 -12.00 20.97
C PRO A 52 -16.92 -12.87 19.86
N ASN A 53 -17.34 -12.65 18.61
CA ASN A 53 -16.89 -13.44 17.46
C ASN A 53 -15.53 -13.00 16.90
N ASN A 54 -14.87 -11.98 17.48
CA ASN A 54 -13.49 -11.55 17.18
C ASN A 54 -13.15 -11.33 15.69
N LEU A 55 -14.15 -11.27 14.80
CA LEU A 55 -13.92 -11.35 13.36
C LEU A 55 -13.39 -10.03 12.78
N TYR A 56 -13.48 -8.93 13.54
CA TYR A 56 -13.17 -7.58 13.04
C TYR A 56 -12.33 -6.71 13.98
N LEU A 57 -12.17 -7.08 15.25
CA LEU A 57 -11.55 -6.22 16.27
C LEU A 57 -10.42 -6.96 16.99
N GLY A 58 -9.24 -6.98 16.35
CA GLY A 58 -7.98 -7.29 17.04
C GLY A 58 -7.15 -8.45 16.50
N LYS A 59 -7.67 -9.27 15.58
CA LYS A 59 -6.82 -10.26 14.89
C LYS A 59 -5.90 -9.55 13.90
N LYS A 60 -4.61 -9.50 14.22
CA LYS A 60 -3.57 -9.09 13.27
C LYS A 60 -3.42 -10.16 12.20
N ILE A 61 -3.54 -9.75 10.94
CA ILE A 61 -3.19 -10.60 9.80
C ILE A 61 -1.66 -10.68 9.77
N PRO A 62 -1.06 -11.89 9.78
CA PRO A 62 0.38 -12.00 9.63
C PRO A 62 0.79 -11.43 8.28
N VAL A 63 2.02 -10.94 8.18
CA VAL A 63 2.55 -10.33 6.95
C VAL A 63 2.39 -11.25 5.71
N ALA A 64 2.47 -12.57 5.90
CA ALA A 64 2.23 -13.56 4.85
C ALA A 64 0.78 -13.58 4.30
N GLY A 65 -0.18 -13.02 5.03
CA GLY A 65 -1.59 -12.89 4.64
C GLY A 65 -1.98 -11.49 4.19
N THR A 66 -1.06 -10.52 4.17
CA THR A 66 -1.34 -9.17 3.66
C THR A 66 -1.56 -9.23 2.15
N ALA A 67 -2.59 -8.53 1.65
CA ALA A 67 -2.96 -8.56 0.23
C ALA A 67 -2.82 -7.19 -0.49
N HIS A 68 -2.47 -6.13 0.24
CA HIS A 68 -2.41 -4.75 -0.28
C HIS A 68 -1.01 -4.13 -0.13
N GLN A 69 0.04 -4.89 -0.41
CA GLN A 69 1.41 -4.38 -0.44
C GLN A 69 1.53 -3.28 -1.49
N CYS A 70 2.15 -2.17 -1.10
CA CYS A 70 2.28 -0.98 -1.94
C CYS A 70 3.64 -0.32 -1.71
N GLY A 71 4.10 0.48 -2.68
CA GLY A 71 5.20 1.43 -2.47
C GLY A 71 6.63 0.90 -2.52
N THR A 72 6.86 -0.26 -3.15
CA THR A 72 8.21 -0.82 -3.32
C THR A 72 9.03 -0.13 -4.41
N VAL A 73 8.39 0.56 -5.37
CA VAL A 73 9.01 1.29 -6.49
C VAL A 73 8.24 2.59 -6.70
N ARG A 74 8.28 3.45 -5.67
CA ARG A 74 7.42 4.65 -5.58
C ARG A 74 7.65 5.61 -6.73
N PHE A 75 6.57 6.20 -7.21
CA PHE A 75 6.64 7.35 -8.10
C PHE A 75 6.83 8.69 -7.36
N GLY A 76 7.20 9.73 -8.08
CA GLY A 76 7.33 11.08 -7.56
C GLY A 76 7.95 12.04 -8.57
N ASN A 77 7.98 13.32 -8.22
CA ASN A 77 8.56 14.35 -9.10
C ASN A 77 10.08 14.50 -8.91
N ASP A 78 10.65 13.94 -7.85
CA ASP A 78 12.05 14.09 -7.51
C ASP A 78 12.79 12.74 -7.61
N PRO A 79 13.77 12.61 -8.52
CA PRO A 79 14.54 11.37 -8.69
C PRO A 79 15.41 11.02 -7.47
N LYS A 80 15.64 11.95 -6.54
CA LYS A 80 16.37 11.66 -5.29
C LYS A 80 15.52 10.94 -4.25
N SER A 81 14.20 10.97 -4.38
CA SER A 81 13.26 10.44 -3.39
C SER A 81 12.25 9.42 -3.95
N SER A 82 12.23 9.24 -5.28
CA SER A 82 11.38 8.32 -6.01
C SER A 82 12.14 7.60 -7.13
N VAL A 83 11.71 6.39 -7.46
CA VAL A 83 12.32 5.58 -8.54
C VAL A 83 11.68 5.90 -9.89
N LEU A 84 10.37 6.19 -9.86
CA LEU A 84 9.58 6.48 -11.07
C LEU A 84 9.12 7.95 -11.08
N ASP A 85 8.89 8.49 -12.27
CA ASP A 85 8.09 9.70 -12.44
C ASP A 85 6.58 9.40 -12.31
N THR A 86 5.73 10.44 -12.36
CA THR A 86 4.28 10.30 -12.17
C THR A 86 3.54 9.56 -13.31
N PHE A 87 4.25 9.20 -14.38
CA PHE A 87 3.79 8.29 -15.42
C PHE A 87 4.41 6.90 -15.29
N CYS A 88 4.92 6.56 -14.10
CA CYS A 88 5.48 5.25 -13.78
C CYS A 88 6.71 4.88 -14.62
N ARG A 89 7.38 5.85 -15.26
CA ARG A 89 8.64 5.64 -15.96
C ARG A 89 9.80 5.76 -14.98
N ALA A 90 10.80 4.88 -15.07
CA ALA A 90 12.02 5.01 -14.27
C ALA A 90 12.77 6.31 -14.63
N HIS A 91 13.18 7.09 -13.62
CA HIS A 91 13.91 8.34 -13.85
C HIS A 91 15.21 8.14 -14.63
N GLU A 92 15.90 7.02 -14.39
CA GLU A 92 17.22 6.72 -14.98
C GLU A 92 17.14 6.00 -16.33
N VAL A 93 15.98 5.43 -16.70
CA VAL A 93 15.83 4.56 -17.88
C VAL A 93 14.55 4.93 -18.65
N GLN A 94 14.73 5.60 -19.79
CA GLN A 94 13.63 6.26 -20.52
C GLN A 94 12.55 5.32 -21.08
N ASN A 95 12.88 4.05 -21.31
CA ASN A 95 11.97 3.03 -21.86
C ASN A 95 11.56 1.97 -20.84
N LEU A 96 11.77 2.21 -19.54
CA LEU A 96 11.41 1.29 -18.47
C LEU A 96 10.24 1.85 -17.66
N TYR A 97 9.15 1.07 -17.57
CA TYR A 97 7.95 1.43 -16.82
C TYR A 97 7.60 0.33 -15.82
N VAL A 98 7.10 0.72 -14.64
CA VAL A 98 6.61 -0.20 -13.61
C VAL A 98 5.21 0.23 -13.17
N VAL A 99 4.19 -0.55 -13.55
CA VAL A 99 2.79 -0.14 -13.46
C VAL A 99 1.98 -1.17 -12.68
N ASP A 100 2.15 -1.20 -11.36
CA ASP A 100 1.46 -2.08 -10.41
C ASP A 100 1.28 -1.39 -9.04
N GLY A 101 0.97 -2.12 -7.95
CA GLY A 101 0.83 -1.53 -6.61
C GLY A 101 2.11 -0.86 -6.06
N SER A 102 3.27 -1.05 -6.69
CA SER A 102 4.55 -0.52 -6.20
C SER A 102 4.69 0.99 -6.35
N PHE A 103 3.95 1.65 -7.25
CA PHE A 103 4.12 3.09 -7.52
C PHE A 103 3.61 3.99 -6.39
N PHE A 104 2.75 3.48 -5.51
CA PHE A 104 2.09 4.26 -4.47
C PHE A 104 3.10 4.92 -3.50
N PRO A 105 3.05 6.25 -3.30
CA PRO A 105 3.89 6.92 -2.28
C PRO A 105 3.54 6.49 -0.85
N SER A 106 2.26 6.19 -0.60
CA SER A 106 1.75 5.60 0.64
C SER A 106 0.62 4.62 0.36
N SER A 107 0.36 3.74 1.32
CA SER A 107 -0.88 2.97 1.34
C SER A 107 -2.10 3.92 1.43
N SER A 108 -3.24 3.53 0.84
CA SER A 108 -4.42 4.39 0.68
C SER A 108 -5.55 4.12 1.70
N ALA A 109 -5.29 3.35 2.77
CA ALA A 109 -6.28 2.79 3.72
C ALA A 109 -7.42 1.96 3.10
N VAL A 110 -7.53 1.90 1.77
CA VAL A 110 -8.57 1.23 1.00
C VAL A 110 -7.94 0.24 0.01
N ASN A 111 -8.78 -0.52 -0.68
CA ASN A 111 -8.32 -1.50 -1.67
C ASN A 111 -7.65 -0.78 -2.86
N PRO A 112 -6.37 -1.07 -3.17
CA PRO A 112 -5.62 -0.31 -4.17
C PRO A 112 -5.98 -0.66 -5.62
N GLY A 113 -6.72 -1.76 -5.86
CA GLY A 113 -6.93 -2.34 -7.18
C GLY A 113 -7.47 -1.36 -8.24
N LEU A 114 -8.51 -0.59 -7.91
CA LEU A 114 -9.08 0.38 -8.87
C LEU A 114 -8.12 1.52 -9.17
N THR A 115 -7.33 1.96 -8.19
CA THR A 115 -6.30 2.99 -8.39
C THR A 115 -5.15 2.47 -9.25
N ILE A 116 -4.77 1.19 -9.10
CA ILE A 116 -3.78 0.53 -9.97
C ILE A 116 -4.30 0.50 -11.41
N ILE A 117 -5.55 0.08 -11.62
CA ILE A 117 -6.18 0.05 -12.95
C ILE A 117 -6.22 1.46 -13.56
N ALA A 118 -6.65 2.46 -12.78
CA ALA A 118 -6.73 3.83 -13.26
C ALA A 118 -5.35 4.38 -13.69
N GLN A 119 -4.31 4.12 -12.90
CA GLN A 119 -2.94 4.51 -13.25
C GLN A 119 -2.45 3.76 -14.49
N ALA A 120 -2.75 2.47 -14.62
CA ALA A 120 -2.38 1.69 -15.80
C ALA A 120 -3.01 2.23 -17.08
N LEU A 121 -4.30 2.62 -17.05
CA LEU A 121 -4.96 3.26 -18.17
C LEU A 121 -4.34 4.63 -18.50
N ARG A 122 -4.04 5.44 -17.49
CA ARG A 122 -3.37 6.74 -17.66
C ARG A 122 -1.99 6.60 -18.31
N VAL A 123 -1.18 5.64 -17.88
CA VAL A 123 0.14 5.38 -18.46
C VAL A 123 0.00 4.84 -19.88
N GLY A 124 -0.94 3.94 -20.12
CA GLY A 124 -1.22 3.41 -21.46
C GLY A 124 -1.56 4.52 -22.47
N GLU A 125 -2.39 5.48 -22.08
CA GLU A 125 -2.71 6.64 -22.94
C GLU A 125 -1.46 7.49 -23.19
N HIS A 126 -0.65 7.78 -22.16
CA HIS A 126 0.60 8.53 -22.31
C HIS A 126 1.59 7.87 -23.29
N LEU A 127 1.77 6.55 -23.19
CA LEU A 127 2.63 5.79 -24.11
C LEU A 127 2.15 5.90 -25.55
N LYS A 128 0.82 5.86 -25.76
CA LYS A 128 0.21 5.98 -27.08
C LYS A 128 0.36 7.37 -27.69
N THR A 129 0.39 8.43 -26.88
CA THR A 129 0.47 9.82 -27.40
C THR A 129 1.89 10.34 -27.56
N GLU A 130 2.81 9.94 -26.69
CA GLU A 130 4.16 10.54 -26.60
C GLU A 130 5.29 9.63 -27.08
N ILE A 131 5.04 8.33 -27.27
CA ILE A 131 6.10 7.35 -27.58
C ILE A 131 5.81 6.53 -28.84
N LEU A 132 4.57 6.07 -29.02
CA LEU A 132 4.12 5.31 -30.19
C LEU A 132 3.66 6.22 -31.33
#